data_AF-M0C436-F1
#
_entry.id   AF-M0C436-F1
#
_cell.length_a   1.000
_cell.length_b   1.000
_cell.length_c   1.000
_cell.angle_alpha   90.00
_cell.angle_beta   90.00
_cell.angle_gamma   90.00
#
_symmetry.space_group_name_H-M   'P 1'
#
loop_
_entity.id
_entity.type
_entity.pdbx_description
1 polymer ?
#
loop_
_entity_poly.entity_id
_entity_poly.type
_entity_poly.pdbx_seq_one_letter_code
_entity_poly.pdbx_strand_id
1 'polypeptide(L)'
;MTPDTQPTEITAVCHVRAPLLLEPVDRQVETLRACESEGAVDDLLLRSWPKEVTLTDDTPYQEALESVERFEGWADRRGVSIRPPFRERTATNQISGETTDVLIMPMLCLELYADDKLVGVFPHTDENADETYTTDEAIAALRTGELPTPLGGESEETAAADSGTGDCPDCGASLIDGQGLFACHECGWLGTVTETGQLVAREEASRTTERETAAAESR
;
A
#
# COMPACT_ATOMS: atom_id res chain seq x y z
N MET A 1 0.57 27.68 -16.15
CA MET A 1 1.73 26.92 -15.66
C MET A 1 1.15 25.62 -15.14
N THR A 2 1.02 24.63 -16.02
CA THR A 2 0.64 23.28 -15.65
C THR A 2 1.82 22.71 -14.85
N PRO A 3 1.61 22.09 -13.68
CA PRO A 3 2.70 21.40 -13.01
C PRO A 3 3.20 20.31 -13.97
N ASP A 4 4.48 20.39 -14.32
CA ASP A 4 5.23 19.28 -14.92
C ASP A 4 5.14 18.12 -13.93
N THR A 5 4.20 17.20 -14.17
CA THR A 5 4.19 15.90 -13.50
C THR A 5 5.28 15.12 -14.19
N GLN A 6 6.49 15.18 -13.63
CA GLN A 6 7.58 14.33 -14.10
C GLN A 6 7.10 12.87 -13.99
N PRO A 7 7.38 12.03 -15.00
CA PRO A 7 7.06 10.63 -14.92
C PRO A 7 7.81 10.02 -13.72
N THR A 8 7.07 9.29 -12.89
CA THR A 8 7.62 8.54 -11.75
C THR A 8 8.59 7.46 -12.25
N GLU A 9 9.80 7.42 -11.69
CA GLU A 9 10.82 6.44 -12.06
C GLU A 9 10.50 5.11 -11.37
N ILE A 10 10.44 4.02 -12.14
CA ILE A 10 10.12 2.67 -11.68
C ILE A 10 11.38 1.81 -11.67
N THR A 11 11.79 1.35 -10.49
CA THR A 11 12.89 0.38 -10.33
C THR A 11 12.35 -0.97 -9.90
N ALA A 12 12.77 -2.03 -10.59
CA ALA A 12 12.45 -3.40 -10.26
C ALA A 12 13.64 -4.12 -9.61
N VAL A 13 13.45 -4.71 -8.44
CA VAL A 13 14.45 -5.60 -7.81
C VAL A 13 13.92 -7.03 -7.82
N CYS A 14 14.60 -7.92 -8.53
CA CYS A 14 14.22 -9.31 -8.66
C CYS A 14 15.21 -10.22 -7.92
N HIS A 15 14.72 -10.87 -6.86
CA HIS A 15 15.44 -11.88 -6.09
C HIS A 15 15.17 -13.27 -6.64
N VAL A 16 16.23 -14.04 -6.86
CA VAL A 16 16.17 -15.38 -7.42
C VAL A 16 16.94 -16.36 -6.54
N ARG A 17 16.36 -17.52 -6.24
CA ARG A 17 17.06 -18.59 -5.50
C ARG A 17 18.21 -19.19 -6.31
N ALA A 18 19.40 -19.25 -5.71
CA ALA A 18 20.57 -19.86 -6.34
C ALA A 18 20.71 -21.36 -6.03
N PRO A 19 21.14 -22.19 -7.02
CA PRO A 19 21.03 -22.02 -8.46
C PRO A 19 20.08 -23.07 -9.03
N LEU A 20 18.94 -22.69 -9.62
CA LEU A 20 18.28 -23.64 -10.53
C LEU A 20 17.77 -22.91 -11.77
N LEU A 21 18.39 -23.27 -12.89
CA LEU A 21 17.97 -23.11 -14.28
C LEU A 21 16.59 -23.76 -14.48
N LEU A 22 15.56 -23.14 -13.91
CA LEU A 22 14.18 -23.52 -14.15
C LEU A 22 13.68 -22.62 -15.26
N GLU A 23 13.29 -23.22 -16.39
CA GLU A 23 12.77 -22.49 -17.55
C GLU A 23 11.73 -21.41 -17.21
N PRO A 24 10.80 -21.60 -16.24
CA PRO A 24 9.88 -20.53 -15.84
C PRO A 24 10.56 -19.32 -15.20
N VAL A 25 11.59 -19.53 -14.37
CA VAL A 25 12.35 -18.46 -13.70
C VAL A 25 13.16 -17.69 -14.75
N ASP A 26 13.83 -18.41 -15.64
CA ASP A 26 14.60 -17.80 -16.74
C ASP A 26 13.67 -16.95 -17.62
N ARG A 27 12.49 -17.47 -17.99
CA ARG A 27 11.50 -16.73 -18.77
C ARG A 27 11.05 -15.45 -18.07
N GLN A 28 10.77 -15.49 -16.77
CA GLN A 28 10.35 -14.30 -16.02
C GLN A 28 11.46 -13.25 -15.94
N VAL A 29 12.71 -13.67 -15.71
CA VAL A 29 13.87 -12.76 -15.72
C VAL A 29 14.08 -12.14 -17.09
N GLU A 30 14.02 -12.92 -18.18
CA GLU A 30 14.14 -12.37 -19.54
C GLU A 30 12.98 -11.43 -19.88
N THR A 31 11.79 -11.70 -19.35
CA THR A 31 10.63 -10.82 -19.53
C THR A 31 10.79 -9.49 -18.77
N LEU A 32 11.35 -9.51 -17.56
CA LEU A 32 11.71 -8.29 -16.82
C LEU A 32 12.77 -7.46 -17.55
N ARG A 33 13.79 -8.12 -18.13
CA ARG A 33 14.80 -7.45 -18.97
C ARG A 33 14.18 -6.79 -20.20
N ALA A 34 13.18 -7.42 -20.80
CA ALA A 34 12.42 -6.80 -21.88
C ALA A 34 11.65 -5.56 -21.39
N CYS A 35 11.06 -5.59 -20.20
CA CYS A 35 10.39 -4.42 -19.62
C CYS A 35 11.34 -3.23 -19.45
N GLU A 36 12.57 -3.48 -18.98
CA GLU A 36 13.62 -2.46 -18.88
C GLU A 36 14.01 -1.92 -20.25
N SER A 37 14.31 -2.81 -21.21
CA SER A 37 14.70 -2.40 -22.56
C SER A 37 13.60 -1.66 -23.34
N GLU A 38 12.33 -1.89 -23.00
CA GLU A 38 11.17 -1.24 -23.61
C GLU A 38 10.74 0.04 -22.87
N GLY A 39 11.37 0.36 -21.73
CA GLY A 39 11.08 1.55 -20.92
C GLY A 39 9.82 1.44 -20.07
N ALA A 40 9.32 0.23 -19.82
CA ALA A 40 8.24 -0.02 -18.86
C ALA A 40 8.74 -0.04 -17.41
N VAL A 41 10.04 -0.28 -17.23
CA VAL A 41 10.78 -0.15 -15.97
C VAL A 41 12.04 0.64 -16.32
N ASP A 42 12.45 1.56 -15.46
CA ASP A 42 13.62 2.40 -15.70
C ASP A 42 14.93 1.68 -15.34
N ASP A 43 14.93 0.84 -14.29
CA ASP A 43 16.09 0.05 -13.87
C ASP A 43 15.70 -1.34 -13.32
N LEU A 44 16.46 -2.37 -13.69
CA LEU A 44 16.30 -3.74 -13.20
C LEU A 44 17.54 -4.25 -12.44
N LEU A 45 17.37 -4.54 -11.16
CA LEU A 45 18.39 -5.16 -10.31
C LEU A 45 18.10 -6.64 -10.06
N LEU A 46 19.00 -7.51 -10.52
CA LEU A 46 18.96 -8.94 -10.19
C LEU A 46 19.80 -9.24 -8.94
N ARG A 47 19.21 -10.00 -8.00
CA ARG A 47 19.83 -10.44 -6.75
C ARG A 47 19.61 -11.93 -6.54
N SER A 48 20.59 -12.59 -5.92
CA SER A 48 20.42 -13.96 -5.47
C SER A 48 20.09 -13.99 -3.99
N TRP A 49 19.27 -14.96 -3.59
CA TRP A 49 18.95 -15.18 -2.18
C TRP A 49 18.93 -16.68 -1.83
N PRO A 50 19.14 -17.04 -0.55
CA PRO A 50 19.17 -18.44 -0.14
C PRO A 50 17.79 -19.10 -0.28
N LYS A 51 17.80 -20.43 -0.35
CA LYS A 51 16.55 -21.20 -0.28
C LYS A 51 15.88 -20.99 1.08
N GLU A 52 16.64 -21.15 2.16
CA GLU A 52 16.13 -21.03 3.51
C GLU A 52 17.13 -20.26 4.36
N VAL A 53 16.60 -19.47 5.29
CA VAL A 53 17.38 -18.68 6.25
C VAL A 53 16.99 -19.12 7.64
N THR A 54 17.99 -19.46 8.46
CA THR A 54 17.78 -19.71 9.89
C THR A 54 17.42 -18.42 10.61
N LEU A 55 16.36 -18.45 11.43
CA LEU A 55 15.87 -17.32 12.23
C LEU A 55 16.67 -17.21 13.54
N THR A 56 17.94 -16.84 13.42
CA THR A 56 18.84 -16.60 14.56
C THR A 56 19.72 -15.38 14.29
N ASP A 57 20.10 -14.65 15.33
CA ASP A 57 20.90 -13.42 15.22
C ASP A 57 22.26 -13.62 14.51
N ASP A 58 22.82 -14.84 14.55
CA ASP A 58 24.12 -15.15 13.94
C ASP A 58 24.04 -15.69 12.49
N THR A 59 22.88 -15.59 11.82
CA THR A 59 22.75 -16.10 10.44
C THR A 59 23.63 -15.31 9.46
N PRO A 60 24.31 -15.96 8.49
CA PRO A 60 25.10 -15.26 7.47
C PRO A 60 24.23 -14.54 6.43
N TYR A 61 22.90 -14.67 6.51
CA TYR A 61 21.93 -14.13 5.56
C TYR A 61 21.12 -12.97 6.15
N GLN A 62 21.75 -12.11 6.97
CA GLN A 62 21.10 -10.95 7.58
C GLN A 62 20.41 -10.05 6.55
N GLU A 63 21.06 -9.76 5.42
CA GLU A 63 20.47 -8.93 4.34
C GLU A 63 19.14 -9.50 3.79
N ALA A 64 18.99 -10.84 3.78
CA ALA A 64 17.75 -11.48 3.35
C ALA A 64 16.65 -11.32 4.41
N LEU A 65 16.99 -11.36 5.70
CA LEU A 65 16.04 -11.10 6.78
C LEU A 65 15.60 -9.63 6.82
N GLU A 66 16.54 -8.70 6.66
CA GLU A 66 16.24 -7.26 6.55
C GLU A 66 15.30 -6.95 5.38
N SER A 67 15.50 -7.65 4.25
CA SER A 67 14.60 -7.55 3.10
C SER A 67 13.20 -8.06 3.43
N VAL A 68 13.10 -9.21 4.10
CA VAL A 68 11.81 -9.79 4.51
C VAL A 68 11.08 -8.89 5.50
N GLU A 69 11.77 -8.36 6.52
CA GLU A 69 11.19 -7.42 7.49
C GLU A 69 10.62 -6.18 6.79
N ARG A 70 11.36 -5.63 5.81
CA ARG A 70 10.88 -4.52 4.99
C ARG A 70 9.65 -4.90 4.16
N PHE A 71 9.56 -6.13 3.66
CA PHE A 71 8.39 -6.61 2.93
C PHE A 71 7.18 -6.78 3.84
N GLU A 72 7.37 -7.28 5.06
CA GLU A 72 6.30 -7.38 6.06
C GLU A 72 5.78 -5.99 6.41
N GLY A 73 6.66 -5.02 6.68
CA GLY A 73 6.25 -3.64 6.94
C GLY A 73 5.58 -2.95 5.73
N TRP A 74 5.84 -3.41 4.50
CA TRP A 74 5.05 -3.01 3.34
C TRP A 74 3.68 -3.68 3.29
N ALA A 75 3.63 -4.99 3.53
CA ALA A 75 2.43 -5.80 3.45
C ALA A 75 1.41 -5.37 4.51
N ASP A 76 1.86 -5.13 5.75
CA ASP A 76 1.04 -4.64 6.86
C ASP A 76 0.36 -3.32 6.53
N ARG A 77 1.09 -2.36 5.94
CA ARG A 77 0.54 -1.06 5.52
C ARG A 77 -0.49 -1.17 4.40
N ARG A 78 -0.51 -2.29 3.68
CA ARG A 78 -1.40 -2.53 2.54
C ARG A 78 -2.49 -3.54 2.85
N GLY A 79 -2.55 -4.06 4.08
CA GLY A 79 -3.53 -5.08 4.48
C GLY A 79 -3.38 -6.39 3.71
N VAL A 80 -2.17 -6.70 3.24
CA VAL A 80 -1.84 -7.96 2.55
C VAL A 80 -0.75 -8.69 3.32
N SER A 81 -0.43 -9.90 2.90
CA SER A 81 0.60 -10.75 3.52
C SER A 81 1.57 -11.27 2.48
N ILE A 82 2.87 -11.29 2.79
CA ILE A 82 3.84 -12.03 1.95
C ILE A 82 3.77 -13.55 2.18
N ARG A 83 2.91 -14.01 3.09
CA ARG A 83 2.64 -15.43 3.34
C ARG A 83 1.36 -15.83 2.60
N PRO A 84 1.26 -17.07 2.06
CA PRO A 84 2.17 -18.21 2.20
C PRO A 84 3.38 -18.32 1.24
N PRO A 85 3.69 -17.39 0.33
CA PRO A 85 4.92 -17.52 -0.48
C PRO A 85 6.21 -17.58 0.34
N PHE A 86 6.32 -16.75 1.37
CA PHE A 86 7.33 -16.87 2.41
C PHE A 86 6.78 -17.78 3.52
N ARG A 87 7.54 -18.79 3.95
CA ARG A 87 7.04 -19.79 4.91
C ARG A 87 8.00 -19.99 6.05
N GLU A 88 7.49 -19.96 7.27
CA GLU A 88 8.27 -20.41 8.43
C GLU A 88 8.07 -21.90 8.67
N ARG A 89 9.14 -22.57 9.07
CA ARG A 89 9.12 -23.99 9.43
C ARG A 89 10.11 -24.25 10.54
N THR A 90 9.72 -25.05 11.53
CA THR A 90 10.68 -25.62 12.49
C THR A 90 11.39 -26.82 11.88
N ALA A 91 12.72 -26.77 11.78
CA ALA A 91 13.58 -27.86 11.35
C ALA A 91 14.20 -28.56 12.57
N THR A 92 14.22 -29.89 12.58
CA THR A 92 14.86 -30.68 13.64
C THR A 92 16.14 -31.33 13.11
N ASN A 93 17.26 -31.11 13.80
CA ASN A 93 18.49 -31.84 13.56
C ASN A 93 18.33 -33.28 14.08
N GLN A 94 18.31 -34.27 13.19
CA GLN A 94 18.08 -35.67 13.57
C GLN A 94 19.22 -36.27 14.43
N ILE A 95 20.40 -35.66 14.44
CA ILE A 95 21.56 -36.15 15.18
C ILE A 95 21.56 -35.56 16.60
N SER A 96 21.41 -34.24 16.73
CA SER A 96 21.43 -33.57 18.05
C SER A 96 20.06 -33.47 18.72
N GLY A 97 18.97 -33.63 17.97
CA GLY A 97 17.60 -33.41 18.44
C GLY A 97 17.21 -31.93 18.56
N GLU A 98 18.13 -31.02 18.26
CA GLU A 98 17.89 -29.58 18.35
C GLU A 98 16.91 -29.11 17.28
N THR A 99 16.03 -28.19 17.65
CA THR A 99 15.06 -27.56 16.75
C THR A 99 15.44 -26.12 16.45
N THR A 100 15.24 -25.70 15.21
CA THR A 100 15.54 -24.33 14.77
C THR A 100 14.49 -23.88 13.77
N ASP A 101 14.00 -22.65 13.93
CA ASP A 101 13.06 -22.08 12.98
C ASP A 101 13.80 -21.54 11.75
N VAL A 102 13.24 -21.85 10.58
CA VAL A 102 13.77 -21.43 9.28
C VAL A 102 12.69 -20.73 8.47
N LEU A 103 13.09 -19.67 7.79
CA LEU A 103 12.30 -18.97 6.79
C LEU A 103 12.64 -19.54 5.40
N ILE A 104 11.63 -20.05 4.72
CA ILE A 104 11.68 -20.56 3.35
C ILE A 104 11.25 -19.43 2.42
N MET A 105 12.17 -18.96 1.58
CA MET A 105 11.90 -17.90 0.60
C MET A 105 10.95 -18.39 -0.53
N PRO A 106 10.44 -17.54 -1.43
CA PRO A 106 9.91 -18.00 -2.71
C PRO A 106 11.05 -18.27 -3.72
N MET A 107 10.73 -18.90 -4.85
CA MET A 107 11.72 -19.12 -5.93
C MET A 107 12.18 -17.80 -6.55
N LEU A 108 11.21 -16.88 -6.71
CA LEU A 108 11.40 -15.55 -7.24
C LEU A 108 10.58 -14.59 -6.37
N CYS A 109 11.15 -13.43 -6.05
CA CYS A 109 10.45 -12.31 -5.45
C CYS A 109 10.80 -11.03 -6.20
N LEU A 110 9.79 -10.25 -6.53
CA LEU A 110 9.90 -8.99 -7.23
C LEU A 110 9.47 -7.87 -6.29
N GLU A 111 10.34 -6.89 -6.16
CA GLU A 111 10.06 -5.63 -5.52
C GLU A 111 9.93 -4.55 -6.59
N LEU A 112 8.97 -3.65 -6.42
CA LEU A 112 8.79 -2.49 -7.27
C LEU A 112 8.91 -1.23 -6.43
N TYR A 113 9.73 -0.31 -6.93
CA TYR A 113 9.95 0.99 -6.36
C TYR A 113 9.46 2.06 -7.32
N ALA A 114 8.85 3.11 -6.77
CA ALA A 114 8.46 4.30 -7.49
C ALA A 114 9.10 5.49 -6.79
N ASP A 115 10.01 6.20 -7.47
CA ASP A 115 10.83 7.28 -6.88
C ASP A 115 11.45 6.87 -5.52
N ASP A 116 12.18 5.75 -5.51
CA ASP A 116 12.84 5.13 -4.32
C ASP A 116 11.90 4.62 -3.21
N LYS A 117 10.58 4.73 -3.37
CA LYS A 117 9.62 4.20 -2.39
C LYS A 117 9.22 2.78 -2.78
N LEU A 118 9.37 1.83 -1.87
CA LEU A 118 8.85 0.47 -2.06
C LEU A 118 7.33 0.55 -2.21
N VAL A 119 6.84 0.35 -3.43
CA VAL A 119 5.43 0.39 -3.74
C VAL A 119 4.83 -1.00 -3.76
N GLY A 120 5.55 -2.05 -4.19
CA GLY A 120 5.01 -3.40 -4.35
C GLY A 120 6.00 -4.53 -4.04
N VAL A 121 5.48 -5.64 -3.50
CA VAL A 121 6.23 -6.89 -3.31
C VAL A 121 5.39 -8.05 -3.87
N PHE A 122 6.00 -8.90 -4.68
CA PHE A 122 5.35 -10.05 -5.29
C PHE A 122 6.23 -11.30 -5.18
N PRO A 123 5.67 -12.48 -4.88
CA PRO A 123 4.26 -12.70 -4.62
C PRO A 123 3.81 -12.22 -3.23
N HIS A 124 2.53 -11.87 -3.11
CA HIS A 124 1.84 -11.63 -1.84
C HIS A 124 0.40 -12.15 -1.94
N THR A 125 -0.29 -12.18 -0.81
CA THR A 125 -1.65 -12.69 -0.66
C THR A 125 -2.51 -11.64 0.01
N ASP A 126 -3.66 -11.35 -0.59
CA ASP A 126 -4.75 -10.65 0.09
C ASP A 126 -5.51 -11.69 0.92
N GLU A 127 -5.35 -11.64 2.24
CA GLU A 127 -5.97 -12.58 3.16
C GLU A 127 -7.51 -12.41 3.22
N ASN A 128 -8.04 -11.24 2.87
CA ASN A 128 -9.48 -10.99 2.83
C ASN A 128 -10.11 -11.62 1.59
N ALA A 129 -9.41 -11.58 0.46
CA ALA A 129 -9.85 -12.16 -0.81
C ALA A 129 -9.46 -13.64 -0.97
N ASP A 130 -8.56 -14.16 -0.13
CA ASP A 130 -7.89 -15.47 -0.29
C ASP A 130 -7.23 -15.60 -1.68
N GLU A 131 -6.68 -14.49 -2.18
CA GLU A 131 -6.09 -14.38 -3.52
C GLU A 131 -4.59 -14.11 -3.43
N THR A 132 -3.79 -14.85 -4.20
CA THR A 132 -2.34 -14.65 -4.26
C THR A 132 -1.96 -13.99 -5.57
N TYR A 133 -1.45 -12.76 -5.49
CA TYR A 133 -0.87 -12.05 -6.62
C TYR A 133 0.55 -12.53 -6.85
N THR A 134 0.80 -13.06 -8.03
CA THR A 134 2.05 -13.70 -8.40
C THR A 134 3.02 -12.74 -9.08
N THR A 135 4.30 -13.12 -9.14
CA THR A 135 5.27 -12.36 -9.92
C THR A 135 4.96 -12.38 -11.43
N ASP A 136 4.33 -13.44 -11.94
CA ASP A 136 3.98 -13.53 -13.36
C ASP A 136 2.96 -12.46 -13.75
N GLU A 137 1.92 -12.31 -12.92
CA GLU A 137 0.89 -11.28 -13.10
C GLU A 137 1.48 -9.88 -12.96
N ALA A 138 2.40 -9.69 -12.00
CA ALA A 138 3.09 -8.42 -11.83
C ALA A 138 3.91 -8.03 -13.07
N ILE A 139 4.67 -8.98 -13.62
CA ILE A 139 5.47 -8.77 -14.84
C ILE A 139 4.53 -8.52 -16.03
N ALA A 140 3.41 -9.23 -16.13
CA ALA A 140 2.44 -9.04 -17.20
C ALA A 140 1.85 -7.61 -17.19
N ALA A 141 1.51 -7.08 -16.01
CA ALA A 141 1.03 -5.71 -15.86
C ALA A 141 2.09 -4.66 -16.26
N LEU A 142 3.35 -4.85 -15.83
CA LEU A 142 4.43 -3.93 -16.20
C LEU A 142 4.60 -3.87 -17.72
N ARG A 143 4.52 -5.01 -18.42
CA ARG A 143 4.60 -5.03 -19.89
C ARG A 143 3.48 -4.28 -20.60
N THR A 144 2.31 -4.15 -19.98
CA THR A 144 1.20 -3.38 -20.54
C THR A 144 1.26 -1.91 -20.14
N GLY A 145 2.28 -1.49 -19.38
CA GLY A 145 2.41 -0.15 -18.83
C GLY A 145 1.50 0.11 -17.63
N GLU A 146 0.94 -0.95 -17.05
CA GLU A 146 0.07 -0.90 -15.87
C GLU A 146 0.89 -1.16 -14.60
N LEU A 147 0.45 -0.60 -13.47
CA LEU A 147 1.01 -0.92 -12.16
C LEU A 147 0.23 -2.11 -11.55
N PRO A 148 0.90 -3.20 -11.16
CA PRO A 148 0.21 -4.41 -10.71
C PRO A 148 -0.46 -4.26 -9.34
N THR A 149 -1.67 -4.77 -9.14
CA THR A 149 -2.39 -4.67 -7.86
C THR A 149 -1.61 -5.30 -6.70
N PRO A 150 -1.64 -4.73 -5.48
CA PRO A 150 -2.48 -3.61 -5.03
C PRO A 150 -1.98 -2.23 -5.46
N LEU A 151 -1.08 -2.10 -6.44
CA LEU A 151 -0.52 -0.82 -6.91
C LEU A 151 -1.47 0.05 -7.76
N GLY A 152 -2.77 -0.02 -7.48
CA GLY A 152 -3.74 0.96 -7.95
C GLY A 152 -3.91 2.04 -6.89
N GLY A 153 -2.96 2.98 -6.83
CA GLY A 153 -2.97 4.07 -5.86
C GLY A 153 -2.67 3.60 -4.44
N GLU A 154 -2.00 4.46 -3.69
CA GLU A 154 -2.14 4.46 -2.25
C GLU A 154 -3.66 4.42 -2.00
N SER A 155 -4.21 3.43 -1.31
CA SER A 155 -5.43 3.72 -0.57
C SER A 155 -5.08 4.98 0.22
N GLU A 156 -5.82 6.04 -0.06
CA GLU A 156 -5.72 7.38 0.52
C GLU A 156 -5.99 7.31 2.04
N GLU A 157 -5.25 6.49 2.78
CA GLU A 157 -5.20 6.40 4.23
C GLU A 157 -3.89 7.03 4.73
N THR A 158 -3.51 8.14 4.10
CA THR A 158 -3.02 9.31 4.83
C THR A 158 -3.63 10.62 4.30
N ALA A 159 -4.82 10.52 3.72
CA ALA A 159 -5.84 11.55 3.77
C ALA A 159 -6.99 11.08 4.68
N ALA A 160 -6.64 10.58 5.89
CA ALA A 160 -7.58 10.50 7.00
C ALA A 160 -7.87 11.92 7.54
N ALA A 161 -8.45 12.75 6.67
CA ALA A 161 -9.16 14.00 6.92
C ALA A 161 -9.88 14.46 5.64
N ASP A 162 -10.44 13.57 4.83
CA ASP A 162 -11.43 13.98 3.80
C ASP A 162 -12.70 13.15 3.84
N SER A 163 -13.23 12.99 5.06
CA SER A 163 -14.70 12.94 5.22
C SER A 163 -15.24 14.36 5.19
N GLY A 164 -14.96 15.11 4.12
CA GLY A 164 -15.55 16.40 3.84
C GLY A 164 -17.04 16.23 3.59
N THR A 165 -17.83 16.26 4.67
CA THR A 165 -19.28 16.42 4.56
C THR A 165 -19.56 17.89 4.19
N GLY A 166 -19.45 18.17 2.89
CA GLY A 166 -19.91 19.37 2.21
C GLY A 166 -18.85 20.43 1.89
N ASP A 167 -18.93 20.98 0.68
CA ASP A 167 -18.20 22.17 0.28
C ASP A 167 -18.72 23.41 1.03
N CYS A 168 -17.83 24.35 1.34
CA CYS A 168 -18.20 25.63 1.92
C CYS A 168 -19.24 26.34 1.02
N PRO A 169 -20.43 26.69 1.52
CA PRO A 169 -21.47 27.31 0.70
C PRO A 169 -21.08 28.71 0.17
N ASP A 170 -20.10 29.37 0.80
CA ASP A 170 -19.67 30.71 0.42
C ASP A 170 -18.56 30.73 -0.63
N CYS A 171 -17.66 29.73 -0.63
CA CYS A 171 -16.48 29.74 -1.51
C CYS A 171 -16.16 28.43 -2.21
N GLY A 172 -16.88 27.34 -1.90
CA GLY A 172 -16.68 26.03 -2.52
C GLY A 172 -15.42 25.29 -2.06
N ALA A 173 -14.71 25.78 -1.06
CA ALA A 173 -13.55 25.10 -0.48
C ALA A 173 -13.99 24.04 0.54
N SER A 174 -13.17 23.00 0.73
CA SER A 174 -13.45 21.92 1.69
C SER A 174 -13.57 22.43 3.13
N LEU A 175 -14.56 21.90 3.85
CA LEU A 175 -14.80 22.20 5.25
C LEU A 175 -14.06 21.21 6.16
N ILE A 176 -13.55 21.72 7.28
CA ILE A 176 -12.96 20.92 8.36
C ILE A 176 -14.08 20.59 9.35
N ASP A 177 -14.37 19.31 9.61
CA ASP A 177 -15.31 18.87 10.65
C ASP A 177 -14.60 18.67 11.99
N GLY A 178 -15.10 19.36 13.02
CA GLY A 178 -14.77 19.11 14.42
C GLY A 178 -16.05 18.91 15.24
N GLN A 179 -16.39 17.65 15.54
CA GLN A 179 -17.51 17.31 16.44
C GLN A 179 -18.86 17.88 15.99
N GLY A 180 -19.15 17.89 14.68
CA GLY A 180 -20.40 18.41 14.12
C GLY A 180 -20.40 19.93 13.88
N LEU A 181 -19.26 20.57 14.07
CA LEU A 181 -18.99 21.96 13.69
C LEU A 181 -18.05 21.98 12.49
N PHE A 182 -18.48 22.66 11.43
CA PHE A 182 -17.75 22.79 10.18
C PHE A 182 -17.10 24.17 10.10
N ALA A 183 -15.82 24.21 9.71
CA ALA A 183 -15.06 25.43 9.53
C ALA A 183 -14.39 25.48 8.15
N CYS A 184 -14.57 26.58 7.43
CA CYS A 184 -13.82 26.86 6.21
C CYS A 184 -12.54 27.62 6.55
N HIS A 185 -11.40 27.07 6.17
CA HIS A 185 -10.10 27.71 6.40
C HIS A 185 -9.83 28.86 5.42
N GLU A 186 -10.47 28.88 4.25
CA GLU A 186 -10.23 29.89 3.21
C GLU A 186 -10.98 31.20 3.47
N CYS A 187 -12.28 31.13 3.78
CA CYS A 187 -13.12 32.31 4.00
C CYS A 187 -13.51 32.54 5.46
N GLY A 188 -13.15 31.62 6.36
CA GLY A 188 -13.46 31.71 7.79
C GLY A 188 -14.92 31.38 8.15
N TRP A 189 -15.67 30.77 7.22
CA TRP A 189 -17.05 30.34 7.45
C TRP A 189 -17.14 29.30 8.58
N LEU A 190 -18.18 29.39 9.41
CA LEU A 190 -18.45 28.48 10.52
C LEU A 190 -19.93 28.08 10.55
N GLY A 191 -20.22 26.77 10.58
CA GLY A 191 -21.60 26.27 10.56
C GLY A 191 -21.75 24.83 11.05
N THR A 192 -22.98 24.34 11.04
CA THR A 192 -23.34 22.97 11.47
C THR A 192 -24.16 22.29 10.37
N VAL A 193 -24.25 20.96 10.41
CA VAL A 193 -25.15 20.19 9.52
C VAL A 193 -26.46 19.93 10.24
N THR A 194 -27.57 20.19 9.55
CA THR A 194 -28.94 19.84 10.00
C THR A 194 -29.21 18.35 9.86
N GLU A 195 -30.27 17.82 10.50
CA GLU A 195 -30.68 16.42 10.35
C GLU A 195 -31.00 16.03 8.89
N THR A 196 -31.35 17.02 8.05
CA THR A 196 -31.59 16.83 6.61
C THR A 196 -30.32 16.92 5.75
N GLY A 197 -29.14 17.03 6.36
CA GLY A 197 -27.84 17.08 5.66
C GLY A 197 -27.47 18.45 5.10
N GLN A 198 -28.20 19.52 5.45
CA GLN A 198 -27.92 20.87 4.95
C GLN A 198 -26.98 21.63 5.89
N LEU A 199 -25.93 22.25 5.34
CA LEU A 199 -25.01 23.16 6.03
C LEU A 199 -25.69 24.51 6.32
N VAL A 200 -25.63 24.94 7.58
CA VAL A 200 -26.20 26.23 8.04
C VAL A 200 -25.18 27.02 8.84
N ALA A 201 -25.08 28.32 8.59
CA ALA A 201 -24.15 29.19 9.30
C ALA A 201 -24.52 29.31 10.79
N ARG A 202 -23.53 29.44 11.67
CA ARG A 202 -23.74 29.47 13.13
C ARG A 202 -24.65 30.62 13.59
N GLU A 203 -24.63 31.74 12.86
CA GLU A 203 -25.50 32.90 13.13
C GLU A 203 -26.98 32.63 12.77
N GLU A 204 -27.26 31.66 11.90
CA GLU A 204 -28.61 31.27 11.48
C GLU A 204 -29.13 30.11 12.33
N ALA A 205 -28.28 29.15 12.69
CA ALA A 205 -28.63 28.01 13.55
C ALA A 205 -29.21 28.47 14.92
N SER A 206 -28.61 29.50 15.53
CA SER A 206 -29.11 30.07 16.79
C SER A 206 -30.52 30.67 16.65
N ARG A 207 -30.83 31.29 15.50
CA ARG A 207 -32.14 31.93 15.25
C ARG A 207 -33.27 30.91 14.97
N THR A 208 -32.92 29.74 14.45
CA THR A 208 -33.88 28.64 14.21
C THR A 208 -34.30 27.99 15.52
N THR A 209 -33.35 27.70 16.42
CA THR A 209 -33.64 27.15 17.76
C THR A 209 -34.48 28.11 18.60
N GLU A 210 -34.23 29.42 18.52
CA GLU A 210 -35.03 30.44 19.23
C GLU A 210 -36.46 30.60 18.67
N ARG A 211 -36.68 30.34 17.38
CA ARG A 211 -38.03 30.38 16.77
C ARG A 211 -38.85 29.13 17.06
N GLU A 212 -38.24 27.95 17.07
CA GLU A 212 -38.93 26.70 17.40
C GLU A 212 -39.33 26.63 18.87
N THR A 213 -38.49 27.14 19.77
CA THR A 213 -38.83 27.27 21.20
C THR A 213 -39.98 28.25 21.43
N ALA A 214 -39.97 29.42 20.78
CA ALA A 214 -41.07 30.39 20.89
C ALA A 214 -42.41 29.87 20.33
N ALA A 215 -42.40 29.00 19.31
CA ALA A 215 -43.60 28.37 18.74
C ALA A 215 -44.17 27.25 19.63
N ALA A 216 -43.32 26.57 20.41
CA ALA A 216 -43.74 25.53 21.35
C ALA A 216 -44.38 26.09 22.65
N GLU A 217 -43.99 27.29 23.07
CA GLU A 217 -44.50 27.92 24.31
C GLU A 217 -45.84 28.66 24.15
N SER A 218 -46.34 28.81 22.91
CA SER A 218 -47.60 29.51 22.61
C SER A 218 -48.81 28.59 22.41
N ARG A 219 -48.76 27.33 22.85
CA ARG A 219 -49.82 26.33 22.64
C ARG A 219 -50.38 25.75 23.94
#